data_AF-A0A353E459-F1
#
_entry.id   AF-A0A353E459-F1
#
_cell.length_a   1.000
_cell.length_b   1.000
_cell.length_c   1.000
_cell.angle_alpha   90.00
_cell.angle_beta   90.00
_cell.angle_gamma   90.00
#
_symmetry.space_group_name_H-M   'P 1'
#
loop_
_entity.id
_entity.type
_entity.pdbx_description
1 polymer ?
#
loop_
_entity_poly.entity_id
_entity_poly.type
_entity_poly.pdbx_seq_one_letter_code
_entity_poly.pdbx_strand_id
1 'polypeptide(L)'
;MNKIKKIFILLFGVMACMQIQAQDKIINPDISYAGTPRTLTIGGINVSGVEGYEDYVLTGISGLSVGEEVTVPGDEITNAVKRYWKHGLFSKVAIAADSIVGDKLYLHIYLSVRPRISNINYVGLKKSEREDMEQKLGMVKGTQVTPNMLDRAKILAKKYFDDKGFKNADIQINQRDDVANKGQVILDVVVDKKEKIKVHQITIDGNKELSDRKIKGGFFSKGAFAKTHEAGKFATFFKAKKFTPERWKEDKQKLIDKYYEYGFRDAQILEDSVTNFDAKHVNIYVKVDEGKKYYIRNINWVGNTVYSTDYLNAILGMKKGNVYNQKLLSKRLNEDDDAVGNLYYNHGYVFSNIQPAEVNIDGDSIDLEMRVQEGPQAYLSHVRINGNTRLYENVVRRELRTKPGDLFSKDALMRSARELASMGHFDAEKVSPDVKPNYEDGTVDVNWNLEQKSNDQIEFSLGWGQTGVIGRVGLKLNNFSMANLFNKNKEHRGIMPIGDGEVLSIGAQTNGTYYQSYNVSYSTNWFGGKRPIQFSVGAYYSKSTDVSSNYYNSAYMNNYYSYMYGYGTGYYNNYENYYDPDKYIQMVGVSLGWGKRLRWPDDYFTLSVQLAYQRYMMKNWS
;
A
#
# COMPACT_ATOMS: atom_id res chain seq x y z
N MET A 1 -109.91 -42.65 17.40
CA MET A 1 -108.74 -41.80 17.67
C MET A 1 -107.40 -42.56 17.51
N ASN A 2 -107.20 -43.34 16.43
CA ASN A 2 -105.99 -44.20 16.28
C ASN A 2 -105.34 -44.26 14.88
N LYS A 3 -105.78 -43.45 13.90
CA LYS A 3 -105.12 -43.36 12.57
C LYS A 3 -104.37 -42.05 12.33
N ILE A 4 -104.60 -40.99 13.12
CA ILE A 4 -103.91 -39.70 12.97
C ILE A 4 -102.52 -39.70 13.68
N LYS A 5 -102.34 -40.47 14.75
CA LYS A 5 -101.04 -40.61 15.43
C LYS A 5 -99.99 -41.39 14.62
N LYS A 6 -100.40 -42.27 13.70
CA LYS A 6 -99.45 -43.05 12.87
C LYS A 6 -98.90 -42.25 11.68
N ILE A 7 -99.61 -41.22 11.22
CA ILE A 7 -99.12 -40.34 10.14
C ILE A 7 -98.16 -39.28 10.69
N PHE A 8 -98.39 -38.77 11.91
CA PHE A 8 -97.47 -37.82 12.55
C PHE A 8 -96.12 -38.44 12.94
N ILE A 9 -96.07 -39.72 13.31
CA ILE A 9 -94.82 -40.43 13.62
C ILE A 9 -94.02 -40.73 12.34
N LEU A 10 -94.70 -40.92 11.20
CA LEU A 10 -94.02 -41.11 9.92
C LEU A 10 -93.49 -39.79 9.34
N LEU A 11 -94.16 -38.65 9.60
CA LEU A 11 -93.67 -37.33 9.22
C LEU A 11 -92.49 -36.85 10.08
N PHE A 12 -92.45 -37.21 11.37
CA PHE A 12 -91.32 -36.89 12.26
C PHE A 12 -90.10 -37.81 12.03
N GLY A 13 -90.31 -39.04 11.54
CA GLY A 13 -89.25 -39.97 11.16
C GLY A 13 -88.50 -39.58 9.88
N VAL A 14 -89.14 -38.80 8.98
CA VAL A 14 -88.52 -38.35 7.72
C VAL A 14 -87.80 -37.01 7.87
N MET A 15 -88.06 -36.24 8.93
CA MET A 15 -87.32 -35.00 9.24
C MET A 15 -86.04 -35.21 10.07
N ALA A 16 -85.79 -36.43 10.56
CA ALA A 16 -84.58 -36.75 11.34
C ALA A 16 -83.44 -37.35 10.51
N CYS A 17 -83.59 -37.48 9.18
CA CYS A 17 -82.51 -37.83 8.26
C CYS A 17 -82.00 -36.59 7.51
N MET A 18 -81.55 -35.57 8.25
CA MET A 18 -80.46 -34.76 7.71
C MET A 18 -79.23 -35.66 7.74
N GLN A 19 -78.90 -36.26 6.60
CA GLN A 19 -77.56 -36.77 6.39
C GLN A 19 -76.62 -35.59 6.64
N ILE A 20 -75.94 -35.63 7.79
CA ILE A 20 -74.67 -34.94 7.95
C ILE A 20 -73.79 -35.59 6.87
N GLN A 21 -73.72 -34.98 5.69
CA GLN A 21 -72.65 -35.29 4.76
C GLN A 21 -71.38 -34.89 5.49
N ALA A 22 -70.67 -35.88 6.02
CA ALA A 22 -69.29 -35.69 6.41
C ALA A 22 -68.60 -35.10 5.18
N GLN A 23 -68.13 -33.86 5.27
CA GLN A 23 -67.34 -33.27 4.21
C GLN A 23 -66.13 -34.19 4.01
N ASP A 24 -65.97 -34.72 2.80
CA ASP A 24 -64.83 -35.57 2.45
C ASP A 24 -63.55 -34.74 2.69
N LYS A 25 -62.84 -35.09 3.76
CA LYS A 25 -61.55 -34.48 4.12
C LYS A 25 -60.47 -35.25 3.39
N ILE A 26 -59.90 -34.64 2.36
CA ILE A 26 -58.72 -35.17 1.68
C ILE A 26 -57.50 -34.67 2.43
N ILE A 27 -56.73 -35.58 3.03
CA ILE A 27 -55.52 -35.27 3.80
C ILE A 27 -54.32 -35.43 2.87
N ASN A 28 -53.41 -34.44 2.85
CA ASN A 28 -52.23 -34.38 1.98
C ASN A 28 -52.52 -34.70 0.49
N PRO A 29 -53.36 -33.89 -0.18
CA PRO A 29 -53.65 -34.10 -1.59
C PRO A 29 -52.38 -33.95 -2.45
N ASP A 30 -52.14 -34.90 -3.35
CA ASP A 30 -51.08 -34.77 -4.35
C ASP A 30 -51.55 -33.82 -5.47
N ILE A 31 -51.03 -32.60 -5.45
CA ILE A 31 -51.39 -31.55 -6.42
C ILE A 31 -50.41 -31.60 -7.58
N SER A 32 -50.86 -32.19 -8.69
CA SER A 32 -50.11 -32.17 -9.95
C SER A 32 -50.34 -30.86 -10.70
N TYR A 33 -49.24 -30.18 -11.05
CA TYR A 33 -49.25 -28.96 -11.88
C TYR A 33 -49.64 -29.22 -13.35
N ALA A 34 -49.84 -30.49 -13.73
CA ALA A 34 -50.29 -30.91 -15.07
C ALA A 34 -51.81 -31.16 -15.16
N GLY A 35 -52.55 -31.02 -14.05
CA GLY A 35 -54.01 -31.22 -13.99
C GLY A 35 -54.82 -29.95 -14.28
N THR A 36 -56.16 -30.10 -14.32
CA THR A 36 -57.08 -28.96 -14.44
C THR A 36 -57.11 -28.15 -13.13
N PRO A 37 -56.90 -26.82 -13.17
CA PRO A 37 -56.93 -25.98 -11.98
C PRO A 37 -58.31 -25.99 -11.30
N ARG A 38 -58.31 -25.99 -9.96
CA ARG A 38 -59.52 -25.84 -9.15
C ARG A 38 -59.44 -24.57 -8.32
N THR A 39 -60.53 -23.82 -8.27
CA THR A 39 -60.66 -22.65 -7.40
C THR A 39 -61.11 -23.11 -6.02
N LEU A 40 -60.32 -22.81 -4.99
CA LEU A 40 -60.58 -23.18 -3.61
C LEU A 40 -60.42 -21.95 -2.72
N THR A 41 -61.17 -21.88 -1.63
CA THR A 41 -61.05 -20.82 -0.62
C THR A 41 -60.02 -21.22 0.44
N ILE A 42 -59.14 -20.30 0.86
CA ILE A 42 -58.17 -20.61 1.92
C ILE A 42 -58.88 -20.72 3.27
N GLY A 43 -58.95 -21.94 3.82
CA GLY A 43 -59.56 -22.24 5.12
C GLY A 43 -58.63 -22.00 6.32
N GLY A 44 -57.31 -22.01 6.11
CA GLY A 44 -56.31 -21.74 7.12
C GLY A 44 -54.88 -21.90 6.60
N ILE A 45 -53.93 -21.17 7.20
CA ILE A 45 -52.51 -21.22 6.85
C ILE A 45 -51.71 -21.49 8.13
N ASN A 46 -50.88 -22.52 8.10
CA ASN A 46 -49.93 -22.82 9.18
C ASN A 46 -48.50 -22.64 8.67
N VAL A 47 -47.58 -22.21 9.54
CA VAL A 47 -46.19 -21.97 9.20
C VAL A 47 -45.30 -22.74 10.16
N SER A 48 -44.28 -23.43 9.66
CA SER A 48 -43.30 -24.11 10.50
C SER A 48 -41.86 -23.95 10.01
N GLY A 49 -40.91 -24.16 10.92
CA GLY A 49 -39.47 -24.16 10.65
C GLY A 49 -38.74 -22.83 10.93
N VAL A 50 -39.43 -21.84 11.50
CA VAL A 50 -38.84 -20.56 11.94
C VAL A 50 -39.16 -20.33 13.41
N GLU A 51 -38.14 -20.30 14.25
CA GLU A 51 -38.28 -19.96 15.67
C GLU A 51 -38.07 -18.45 15.88
N GLY A 52 -38.85 -17.82 16.75
CA GLY A 52 -38.67 -16.42 17.16
C GLY A 52 -39.41 -15.36 16.34
N TYR A 53 -40.31 -15.75 15.44
CA TYR A 53 -41.23 -14.86 14.73
C TYR A 53 -42.67 -15.30 14.97
N GLU A 54 -43.60 -14.34 14.99
CA GLU A 54 -45.03 -14.63 15.13
C GLU A 54 -45.63 -15.08 13.79
N ASP A 55 -46.50 -16.09 13.82
CA ASP A 55 -47.02 -16.76 12.61
C ASP A 55 -47.73 -15.79 11.66
N TYR A 56 -48.43 -14.78 12.18
CA TYR A 56 -49.12 -13.79 11.34
C TYR A 56 -48.16 -12.91 10.53
N VAL A 57 -46.93 -12.67 11.04
CA VAL A 57 -45.90 -11.91 10.31
C VAL A 57 -45.39 -12.74 9.14
N LEU A 58 -45.17 -14.04 9.38
CA LEU A 58 -44.70 -14.96 8.36
C LEU A 58 -45.77 -15.21 7.30
N THR A 59 -47.04 -15.37 7.67
CA THR A 59 -48.14 -15.49 6.69
C THR A 59 -48.35 -14.19 5.92
N GLY A 60 -48.22 -13.02 6.54
CA GLY A 60 -48.30 -11.73 5.86
C GLY A 60 -47.29 -11.55 4.70
N ILE A 61 -46.09 -12.15 4.81
CA ILE A 61 -45.06 -12.12 3.76
C ILE A 61 -45.49 -12.90 2.50
N SER A 62 -46.27 -13.98 2.66
CA SER A 62 -46.84 -14.69 1.51
C SER A 62 -47.81 -13.81 0.72
N GLY A 63 -48.45 -12.86 1.41
CA GLY A 63 -49.56 -12.06 0.94
C GLY A 63 -50.75 -12.91 0.48
N LEU A 64 -50.93 -14.08 1.09
CA LEU A 64 -52.14 -14.90 1.07
C LEU A 64 -52.95 -14.60 2.33
N SER A 65 -54.26 -14.49 2.20
CA SER A 65 -55.16 -14.25 3.33
C SER A 65 -56.15 -15.39 3.53
N VAL A 66 -56.51 -15.67 4.79
CA VAL A 66 -57.57 -16.64 5.10
C VAL A 66 -58.90 -16.09 4.58
N GLY A 67 -59.63 -16.87 3.79
CA GLY A 67 -60.85 -16.47 3.09
C GLY A 67 -60.66 -16.00 1.64
N GLU A 68 -59.43 -15.92 1.14
CA GLU A 68 -59.13 -15.59 -0.26
C GLU A 68 -59.41 -16.79 -1.18
N GLU A 69 -59.94 -16.53 -2.38
CA GLU A 69 -60.09 -17.54 -3.43
C GLU A 69 -58.77 -17.69 -4.19
N VAL A 70 -58.22 -18.91 -4.19
CA VAL A 70 -56.97 -19.24 -4.88
C VAL A 70 -57.17 -20.36 -5.87
N THR A 71 -56.45 -20.28 -6.98
CA THR A 71 -56.44 -21.33 -7.99
C THR A 71 -55.31 -22.31 -7.67
N VAL A 72 -55.62 -23.61 -7.63
CA VAL A 72 -54.63 -24.66 -7.32
C VAL A 72 -54.67 -25.75 -8.39
N PRO A 73 -53.56 -26.01 -9.10
CA PRO A 73 -52.33 -25.21 -9.17
C PRO A 73 -52.56 -23.83 -9.81
N GLY A 74 -51.90 -22.77 -9.30
CA GLY A 74 -52.08 -21.39 -9.78
C GLY A 74 -50.93 -20.44 -9.46
N ASP A 75 -50.99 -19.24 -10.03
CA ASP A 75 -49.95 -18.22 -9.92
C ASP A 75 -49.85 -17.63 -8.51
N GLU A 76 -50.92 -17.64 -7.74
CA GLU A 76 -51.00 -17.08 -6.38
C GLU A 76 -50.01 -17.77 -5.44
N ILE A 77 -49.96 -19.11 -5.46
CA ILE A 77 -49.03 -19.90 -4.66
C ILE A 77 -47.59 -19.68 -5.13
N THR A 78 -47.37 -19.58 -6.44
CA THR A 78 -46.04 -19.33 -7.01
C THR A 78 -45.54 -17.93 -6.67
N ASN A 79 -46.43 -16.93 -6.67
CA ASN A 79 -46.12 -15.55 -6.28
C ASN A 79 -45.86 -15.44 -4.78
N ALA A 80 -46.60 -16.17 -3.94
CA ALA A 80 -46.31 -16.29 -2.51
C ALA A 80 -44.89 -16.83 -2.27
N VAL A 81 -44.50 -17.91 -2.96
CA VAL A 81 -43.13 -18.45 -2.90
C VAL A 81 -42.11 -17.40 -3.36
N LYS A 82 -42.34 -16.73 -4.49
CA LYS A 82 -41.46 -15.65 -5.00
C LYS A 82 -41.32 -14.49 -4.01
N ARG A 83 -42.38 -14.09 -3.30
CA ARG A 83 -42.34 -13.05 -2.26
C ARG A 83 -41.40 -13.45 -1.12
N TYR A 84 -41.52 -14.66 -0.59
CA TYR A 84 -40.60 -15.15 0.43
C TYR A 84 -39.13 -15.13 -0.02
N TRP A 85 -38.84 -15.54 -1.26
CA TRP A 85 -37.49 -15.45 -1.82
C TRP A 85 -37.00 -14.00 -1.97
N LYS A 86 -37.87 -13.08 -2.39
CA LYS A 86 -37.57 -11.64 -2.55
C LYS A 86 -37.23 -10.96 -1.22
N HIS A 87 -37.84 -11.38 -0.12
CA HIS A 87 -37.51 -10.88 1.21
C HIS A 87 -36.10 -11.27 1.68
N GLY A 88 -35.47 -12.30 1.08
CA GLY A 88 -34.07 -12.64 1.34
C GLY A 88 -33.76 -13.28 2.70
N LEU A 89 -34.77 -13.46 3.56
CA LEU A 89 -34.61 -14.02 4.92
C LEU A 89 -34.52 -15.54 4.97
N PHE A 90 -35.01 -16.23 3.93
CA PHE A 90 -35.23 -17.68 3.94
C PHE A 90 -34.28 -18.42 2.97
N SER A 91 -33.78 -19.58 3.43
CA SER A 91 -32.92 -20.50 2.68
C SER A 91 -33.72 -21.58 1.95
N LYS A 92 -34.90 -21.94 2.49
CA LYS A 92 -35.84 -22.89 1.91
C LYS A 92 -37.27 -22.38 2.12
N VAL A 93 -38.08 -22.48 1.08
CA VAL A 93 -39.50 -22.12 1.07
C VAL A 93 -40.25 -23.22 0.32
N ALA A 94 -41.19 -23.88 0.98
CA ALA A 94 -42.10 -24.83 0.36
C ALA A 94 -43.52 -24.62 0.91
N ILE A 95 -44.51 -24.65 0.02
CA ILE A 95 -45.93 -24.55 0.40
C ILE A 95 -46.58 -25.87 -0.01
N ALA A 96 -47.17 -26.56 0.95
CA ALA A 96 -47.90 -27.80 0.74
C ALA A 96 -49.37 -27.63 1.13
N ALA A 97 -50.26 -28.41 0.52
CA ALA A 97 -51.64 -28.51 0.97
C ALA A 97 -51.72 -29.61 2.05
N ASP A 98 -52.16 -29.24 3.25
CA ASP A 98 -52.30 -30.14 4.40
C ASP A 98 -53.63 -30.90 4.33
N SER A 99 -54.72 -30.19 4.02
CA SER A 99 -56.00 -30.84 3.73
C SER A 99 -56.94 -29.98 2.88
N ILE A 100 -57.84 -30.65 2.16
CA ILE A 100 -58.99 -30.04 1.47
C ILE A 100 -60.26 -30.57 2.13
N VAL A 101 -61.14 -29.68 2.58
CA VAL A 101 -62.43 -30.01 3.21
C VAL A 101 -63.52 -29.25 2.47
N GLY A 102 -64.27 -29.92 1.60
CA GLY A 102 -65.18 -29.25 0.67
C GLY A 102 -64.42 -28.30 -0.26
N ASP A 103 -64.83 -27.03 -0.32
CA ASP A 103 -64.17 -25.97 -1.10
C ASP A 103 -63.09 -25.20 -0.32
N LYS A 104 -62.71 -25.68 0.87
CA LYS A 104 -61.70 -25.05 1.74
C LYS A 104 -60.36 -25.77 1.67
N LEU A 105 -59.31 -25.01 1.38
CA LEU A 105 -57.92 -25.45 1.31
C LEU A 105 -57.15 -25.01 2.57
N TYR A 106 -56.52 -25.96 3.24
CA TYR A 106 -55.60 -25.70 4.34
C TYR A 106 -54.16 -25.83 3.86
N LEU A 107 -53.39 -24.75 4.00
CA LEU A 107 -52.01 -24.68 3.54
C LEU A 107 -51.04 -24.79 4.70
N HIS A 108 -49.93 -25.47 4.45
CA HIS A 108 -48.80 -25.57 5.36
C HIS A 108 -47.53 -25.05 4.68
N ILE A 109 -46.96 -23.98 5.24
CA ILE A 109 -45.76 -23.31 4.73
C ILE A 109 -44.55 -23.77 5.54
N TYR A 110 -43.61 -24.44 4.88
CA TYR A 110 -42.33 -24.82 5.45
C TYR A 110 -41.28 -23.75 5.09
N LEU A 111 -40.79 -23.05 6.11
CA LEU A 111 -39.76 -22.03 5.98
C LEU A 111 -38.49 -22.46 6.72
N SER A 112 -37.33 -22.09 6.20
CA SER A 112 -36.07 -22.18 6.93
C SER A 112 -35.32 -20.87 6.79
N VAL A 113 -34.86 -20.31 7.91
CA VAL A 113 -34.11 -19.04 7.90
C VAL A 113 -32.73 -19.21 7.26
N ARG A 114 -32.19 -18.12 6.73
CA ARG A 114 -30.78 -18.07 6.31
C ARG A 114 -29.89 -17.91 7.55
N PRO A 115 -28.80 -18.68 7.63
CA PRO A 115 -27.86 -18.50 8.71
C PRO A 115 -27.13 -17.16 8.57
N ARG A 116 -26.72 -16.60 9.71
CA ARG A 116 -25.88 -15.39 9.77
C ARG A 116 -24.42 -15.76 10.01
N ILE A 117 -23.51 -14.91 9.53
CA ILE A 117 -22.07 -15.11 9.75
C ILE A 117 -21.73 -14.82 11.22
N SER A 118 -21.28 -15.82 11.97
CA SER A 118 -20.70 -15.65 13.31
C SER A 118 -19.25 -15.14 13.21
N ASN A 119 -18.43 -15.87 12.44
CA ASN A 119 -17.01 -15.57 12.27
C ASN A 119 -16.52 -15.97 10.87
N ILE A 120 -15.40 -15.38 10.44
CA ILE A 120 -14.73 -15.68 9.18
C ILE A 120 -13.28 -16.05 9.47
N ASN A 121 -12.91 -17.29 9.15
CA ASN A 121 -11.54 -17.76 9.25
C ASN A 121 -10.89 -17.72 7.88
N TYR A 122 -9.65 -17.23 7.85
CA TYR A 122 -8.84 -17.21 6.64
C TYR A 122 -7.66 -18.15 6.83
N VAL A 123 -7.56 -19.16 5.97
CA VAL A 123 -6.49 -20.16 5.98
C VAL A 123 -5.63 -19.97 4.74
N GLY A 124 -4.29 -19.99 4.91
CA GLY A 124 -3.33 -19.78 3.82
C GLY A 124 -2.96 -18.31 3.54
N LEU A 125 -3.51 -17.34 4.28
CA LEU A 125 -3.24 -15.89 4.11
C LEU A 125 -2.28 -15.34 5.17
N LYS A 126 -1.44 -14.36 4.76
CA LYS A 126 -0.67 -13.55 5.72
C LYS A 126 -1.57 -12.49 6.35
N LYS A 127 -1.17 -11.92 7.50
CA LYS A 127 -1.95 -10.91 8.23
C LYS A 127 -2.43 -9.75 7.35
N SER A 128 -1.54 -9.14 6.57
CA SER A 128 -1.90 -8.02 5.69
C SER A 128 -2.84 -8.42 4.55
N GLU A 129 -2.67 -9.62 3.99
CA GLU A 129 -3.57 -10.14 2.95
C GLU A 129 -4.95 -10.46 3.52
N ARG A 130 -5.03 -10.88 4.79
CA ARG A 130 -6.28 -11.10 5.49
C ARG A 130 -7.05 -9.79 5.66
N GLU A 131 -6.38 -8.73 6.13
CA GLU A 131 -6.99 -7.40 6.30
C GLU A 131 -7.50 -6.83 4.96
N ASP A 132 -6.71 -6.91 3.90
CA ASP A 132 -7.12 -6.51 2.54
C ASP A 132 -8.36 -7.29 2.07
N MET A 133 -8.39 -8.60 2.32
CA MET A 133 -9.47 -9.48 1.87
C MET A 133 -10.76 -9.24 2.67
N GLU A 134 -10.65 -9.00 3.97
CA GLU A 134 -11.79 -8.65 4.82
C GLU A 134 -12.47 -7.36 4.33
N GLN A 135 -11.69 -6.34 3.95
CA GLN A 135 -12.22 -5.11 3.37
C GLN A 135 -12.86 -5.32 1.98
N LYS A 136 -12.25 -6.15 1.12
CA LYS A 136 -12.69 -6.31 -0.27
C LYS A 136 -13.85 -7.28 -0.47
N LEU A 137 -13.96 -8.32 0.36
CA LEU A 137 -14.98 -9.36 0.20
C LEU A 137 -16.38 -8.90 0.59
N GLY A 138 -16.49 -7.83 1.41
CA GLY A 138 -17.78 -7.29 1.85
C GLY A 138 -18.61 -8.26 2.70
N MET A 139 -17.99 -9.34 3.21
CA MET A 139 -18.59 -10.27 4.15
C MET A 139 -18.27 -9.78 5.56
N VAL A 140 -19.29 -9.35 6.30
CA VAL A 140 -19.13 -8.81 7.65
C VAL A 140 -19.83 -9.73 8.65
N LYS A 141 -19.29 -9.84 9.87
CA LYS A 141 -19.96 -10.58 10.94
C LYS A 141 -21.38 -10.04 11.15
N GLY A 142 -22.34 -10.96 11.28
CA GLY A 142 -23.77 -10.66 11.41
C GLY A 142 -24.55 -10.60 10.10
N THR A 143 -23.91 -10.54 8.93
CA THR A 143 -24.65 -10.54 7.64
C THR A 143 -25.22 -11.92 7.32
N GLN A 144 -26.33 -11.98 6.58
CA GLN A 144 -26.94 -13.23 6.14
C GLN A 144 -26.12 -13.88 5.01
N VAL A 145 -25.90 -15.19 5.12
CA VAL A 145 -25.19 -15.95 4.08
C VAL A 145 -26.12 -16.23 2.92
N THR A 146 -25.73 -15.81 1.72
CA THR A 146 -26.46 -16.06 0.47
C THR A 146 -25.55 -16.73 -0.56
N PRO A 147 -26.06 -17.61 -1.43
CA PRO A 147 -25.24 -18.23 -2.48
C PRO A 147 -24.52 -17.20 -3.37
N ASN A 148 -25.25 -16.17 -3.80
CA ASN A 148 -24.70 -15.08 -4.61
C ASN A 148 -23.56 -14.32 -3.89
N MET A 149 -23.68 -14.10 -2.58
CA MET A 149 -22.61 -13.48 -1.79
C MET A 149 -21.34 -14.36 -1.79
N LEU A 150 -21.48 -15.68 -1.62
CA LEU A 150 -20.35 -16.61 -1.65
C LEU A 150 -19.69 -16.66 -3.03
N ASP A 151 -20.48 -16.68 -4.10
CA ASP A 151 -19.96 -16.69 -5.48
C ASP A 151 -19.26 -15.37 -5.82
N ARG A 152 -19.86 -14.24 -5.45
CA ARG A 152 -19.23 -12.93 -5.58
C ARG A 152 -17.93 -12.85 -4.78
N ALA A 153 -17.92 -13.36 -3.55
CA ALA A 153 -16.72 -13.41 -2.72
C ALA A 153 -15.62 -14.26 -3.37
N LYS A 154 -15.94 -15.43 -3.94
CA LYS A 154 -14.97 -16.25 -4.71
C LYS A 154 -14.41 -15.50 -5.92
N ILE A 155 -15.26 -14.82 -6.70
CA ILE A 155 -14.83 -14.03 -7.86
C ILE A 155 -13.90 -12.88 -7.44
N LEU A 156 -14.26 -12.14 -6.38
CA LEU A 156 -13.46 -11.04 -5.87
C LEU A 156 -12.13 -11.52 -5.28
N ALA A 157 -12.15 -12.63 -4.54
CA ALA A 157 -10.93 -13.27 -4.04
C ALA A 157 -10.01 -13.67 -5.20
N LYS A 158 -10.57 -14.33 -6.23
CA LYS A 158 -9.80 -14.79 -7.40
C LYS A 158 -9.18 -13.60 -8.11
N LYS A 159 -9.96 -12.55 -8.39
CA LYS A 159 -9.48 -11.31 -9.00
C LYS A 159 -8.35 -10.66 -8.19
N TYR A 160 -8.48 -10.59 -6.87
CA TYR A 160 -7.43 -10.04 -6.00
C TYR A 160 -6.10 -10.82 -6.11
N PHE A 161 -6.18 -12.15 -6.16
CA PHE A 161 -4.98 -12.99 -6.31
C PHE A 161 -4.41 -12.91 -7.74
N ASP A 162 -5.27 -12.86 -8.76
CA ASP A 162 -4.89 -12.64 -10.15
C ASP A 162 -4.12 -11.32 -10.33
N ASP A 163 -4.62 -10.23 -9.73
CA ASP A 163 -3.98 -8.90 -9.72
C ASP A 163 -2.60 -8.95 -9.05
N LYS A 164 -2.46 -9.76 -7.99
CA LYS A 164 -1.17 -10.01 -7.30
C LYS A 164 -0.25 -11.00 -8.03
N GLY A 165 -0.66 -11.53 -9.18
CA GLY A 165 0.11 -12.43 -10.06
C GLY A 165 -0.01 -13.92 -9.73
N PHE A 166 -1.04 -14.32 -8.99
CA PHE A 166 -1.36 -15.70 -8.64
C PHE A 166 -2.55 -16.23 -9.47
N LYS A 167 -2.41 -16.37 -10.79
CA LYS A 167 -3.55 -16.77 -11.66
C LYS A 167 -4.12 -18.17 -11.39
N ASN A 168 -3.33 -19.04 -10.76
CA ASN A 168 -3.70 -20.43 -10.49
C ASN A 168 -4.18 -20.62 -9.04
N ALA A 169 -4.48 -19.53 -8.32
CA ALA A 169 -4.97 -19.60 -6.95
C ALA A 169 -6.31 -20.35 -6.89
N ASP A 170 -6.43 -21.29 -5.96
CA ASP A 170 -7.68 -21.98 -5.63
C ASP A 170 -8.27 -21.39 -4.35
N ILE A 171 -9.56 -21.06 -4.41
CA ILE A 171 -10.27 -20.41 -3.30
C ILE A 171 -11.53 -21.20 -3.02
N GLN A 172 -11.57 -21.78 -1.83
CA GLN A 172 -12.70 -22.53 -1.34
C GLN A 172 -13.30 -21.78 -0.14
N ILE A 173 -14.62 -21.63 -0.15
CA ILE A 173 -15.37 -21.05 0.96
C ILE A 173 -16.28 -22.14 1.49
N ASN A 174 -15.91 -22.69 2.64
CA ASN A 174 -16.65 -23.76 3.30
C ASN A 174 -17.50 -23.15 4.41
N GLN A 175 -18.75 -23.59 4.50
CA GLN A 175 -19.66 -23.19 5.55
C GLN A 175 -19.72 -24.30 6.61
N ARG A 176 -19.52 -23.94 7.88
CA ARG A 176 -19.71 -24.84 9.02
C ARG A 176 -20.65 -24.21 10.04
N ASP A 177 -21.50 -25.00 10.67
CA ASP A 177 -22.42 -24.49 11.69
C ASP A 177 -21.66 -24.10 12.97
N ASP A 178 -22.11 -23.02 13.62
CA ASP A 178 -21.55 -22.58 14.91
C ASP A 178 -22.28 -23.29 16.05
N VAL A 179 -21.59 -24.21 16.73
CA VAL A 179 -22.14 -24.96 17.86
C VAL A 179 -22.50 -24.03 19.04
N ALA A 180 -21.81 -22.89 19.17
CA ALA A 180 -22.06 -21.94 20.25
C ALA A 180 -23.30 -21.06 20.00
N ASN A 181 -23.66 -20.82 18.72
CA ASN A 181 -24.73 -19.90 18.34
C ASN A 181 -25.68 -20.54 17.33
N LYS A 182 -26.87 -20.97 17.79
CA LYS A 182 -27.90 -21.58 16.93
C LYS A 182 -28.29 -20.62 15.78
N GLY A 183 -28.35 -21.15 14.55
CA GLY A 183 -28.70 -20.37 13.36
C GLY A 183 -27.57 -19.47 12.83
N GLN A 184 -26.35 -19.62 13.34
CA GLN A 184 -25.17 -18.95 12.81
C GLN A 184 -24.17 -19.95 12.23
N VAL A 185 -23.38 -19.47 11.27
CA VAL A 185 -22.36 -20.25 10.58
C VAL A 185 -21.02 -19.54 10.61
N ILE A 186 -19.96 -20.33 10.62
CA ILE A 186 -18.60 -19.87 10.44
C ILE A 186 -18.21 -20.13 8.98
N LEU A 187 -17.63 -19.13 8.34
CA LEU A 187 -17.11 -19.25 6.98
C LEU A 187 -15.60 -19.49 7.04
N ASP A 188 -15.16 -20.62 6.50
CA ASP A 188 -13.75 -20.94 6.33
C ASP A 188 -13.34 -20.65 4.90
N VAL A 189 -12.61 -19.55 4.71
CA VAL A 189 -12.03 -19.14 3.44
C VAL A 189 -10.64 -19.76 3.35
N VAL A 190 -10.56 -20.89 2.65
CA VAL A 190 -9.31 -21.62 2.41
C VAL A 190 -8.75 -21.16 1.07
N VAL A 191 -7.56 -20.55 1.10
CA VAL A 191 -6.88 -20.05 -0.09
C VAL A 191 -5.57 -20.78 -0.29
N ASP A 192 -5.48 -21.55 -1.38
CA ASP A 192 -4.20 -22.00 -1.92
C ASP A 192 -3.78 -21.05 -3.04
N LYS A 193 -2.80 -20.19 -2.74
CA LYS A 193 -2.30 -19.18 -3.70
C LYS A 193 -1.55 -19.81 -4.86
N LYS A 194 -1.01 -21.03 -4.67
CA LYS A 194 0.02 -21.63 -5.53
C LYS A 194 1.19 -20.67 -5.79
N GLU A 195 2.03 -20.99 -6.77
CA GLU A 195 3.14 -20.14 -7.16
C GLU A 195 2.71 -19.00 -8.09
N LYS A 196 3.48 -17.90 -8.03
CA LYS A 196 3.26 -16.77 -8.93
C LYS A 196 3.75 -17.08 -10.34
N ILE A 197 2.98 -16.62 -11.32
CA ILE A 197 3.34 -16.75 -12.71
C ILE A 197 4.49 -15.79 -13.08
N LYS A 198 5.48 -16.33 -13.78
CA LYS A 198 6.64 -15.62 -14.33
C LYS A 198 6.56 -15.58 -15.85
N VAL A 199 7.19 -14.59 -16.47
CA VAL A 199 7.31 -14.54 -17.93
C VAL A 199 8.47 -15.43 -18.37
N HIS A 200 8.21 -16.37 -19.28
CA HIS A 200 9.23 -17.20 -19.88
C HIS A 200 9.91 -16.46 -21.03
N GLN A 201 9.14 -16.09 -22.06
CA GLN A 201 9.63 -15.40 -23.25
C GLN A 201 8.70 -14.27 -23.68
N ILE A 202 9.28 -13.19 -24.21
CA ILE A 202 8.56 -12.10 -24.87
C ILE A 202 8.94 -12.11 -26.34
N THR A 203 7.97 -12.36 -27.22
CA THR A 203 8.16 -12.29 -28.67
C THR A 203 7.54 -10.99 -29.18
N ILE A 204 8.34 -10.22 -29.91
CA ILE A 204 7.89 -8.99 -30.56
C ILE A 204 7.93 -9.28 -32.06
N ASP A 205 6.83 -9.00 -32.74
CA ASP A 205 6.71 -9.15 -34.18
C ASP A 205 6.42 -7.78 -34.81
N GLY A 206 6.94 -7.56 -36.01
CA GLY A 206 6.83 -6.30 -36.74
C GLY A 206 7.93 -5.27 -36.45
N ASN A 207 8.90 -5.56 -35.58
CA ASN A 207 10.04 -4.69 -35.33
C ASN A 207 11.17 -4.87 -36.37
N LYS A 208 11.20 -4.03 -37.40
CA LYS A 208 12.16 -4.13 -38.51
C LYS A 208 13.32 -3.13 -38.34
N GLU A 209 13.01 -1.92 -37.91
CA GLU A 209 13.95 -0.81 -37.74
C GLU A 209 14.60 -0.82 -36.35
N LEU A 210 13.87 -1.25 -35.31
CA LEU A 210 14.42 -1.40 -33.96
C LEU A 210 14.66 -2.85 -33.58
N SER A 211 15.91 -3.17 -33.25
CA SER A 211 16.27 -4.52 -32.80
C SER A 211 15.68 -4.85 -31.43
N ASP A 212 15.33 -6.12 -31.24
CA ASP A 212 14.85 -6.70 -29.97
C ASP A 212 15.66 -6.24 -28.76
N ARG A 213 16.98 -6.13 -28.90
CA ARG A 213 17.89 -5.72 -27.81
C ARG A 213 17.69 -4.25 -27.41
N LYS A 214 17.40 -3.36 -28.36
CA LYS A 214 17.12 -1.94 -28.06
C LYS A 214 15.77 -1.77 -27.35
N ILE A 215 14.80 -2.63 -27.68
CA ILE A 215 13.45 -2.62 -27.11
C ILE A 215 13.42 -3.31 -25.74
N LYS A 216 13.91 -4.55 -25.65
CA LYS A 216 13.93 -5.37 -24.44
C LYS A 216 14.98 -4.93 -23.42
N GLY A 217 15.98 -4.17 -23.84
CA GLY A 217 17.07 -3.69 -22.98
C GLY A 217 18.15 -4.74 -22.76
N GLY A 218 19.20 -4.35 -22.05
CA GLY A 218 20.36 -5.19 -21.75
C GLY A 218 20.88 -4.97 -20.33
N PHE A 219 22.04 -5.54 -20.00
CA PHE A 219 22.62 -5.50 -18.66
C PHE A 219 22.83 -4.07 -18.10
N PHE A 220 23.14 -3.11 -18.97
CA PHE A 220 23.38 -1.70 -18.59
C PHE A 220 22.30 -0.71 -19.07
N SER A 221 21.30 -1.16 -19.85
CA SER A 221 20.27 -0.29 -20.43
C SER A 221 18.88 -0.81 -20.11
N LYS A 222 18.07 0.02 -19.45
CA LYS A 222 16.68 -0.32 -19.11
C LYS A 222 15.85 -0.36 -20.40
N GLY A 223 15.33 -1.53 -20.75
CA GLY A 223 14.37 -1.70 -21.85
C GLY A 223 12.94 -1.37 -21.48
N ALA A 224 12.04 -1.41 -22.47
CA ALA A 224 10.59 -1.23 -22.30
C ALA A 224 9.99 -2.24 -21.30
N PHE A 225 10.50 -3.48 -21.29
CA PHE A 225 10.06 -4.56 -20.41
C PHE A 225 10.85 -4.65 -19.09
N ALA A 226 11.36 -3.52 -18.59
CA ALA A 226 12.18 -3.51 -17.38
C ALA A 226 11.47 -4.10 -16.14
N LYS A 227 10.13 -4.15 -16.12
CA LYS A 227 9.34 -4.73 -15.02
C LYS A 227 8.89 -6.19 -15.29
N THR A 228 8.83 -6.66 -16.53
CA THR A 228 8.61 -8.07 -16.89
C THR A 228 9.76 -8.63 -17.74
N HIS A 229 10.85 -9.08 -17.12
CA HIS A 229 11.94 -9.72 -17.87
C HIS A 229 11.68 -11.22 -18.06
N GLU A 230 12.23 -11.76 -19.15
CA GLU A 230 12.34 -13.19 -19.41
C GLU A 230 13.13 -13.88 -18.28
N ALA A 231 12.59 -14.98 -17.74
CA ALA A 231 13.25 -15.75 -16.68
C ALA A 231 14.54 -16.43 -17.21
N GLY A 232 15.64 -16.33 -16.45
CA GLY A 232 16.86 -17.14 -16.70
C GLY A 232 18.10 -16.40 -17.22
N LYS A 233 18.05 -15.08 -17.44
CA LYS A 233 19.26 -14.28 -17.74
C LYS A 233 19.96 -13.84 -16.44
N PHE A 234 21.30 -13.77 -16.39
CA PHE A 234 22.09 -13.48 -15.16
C PHE A 234 21.68 -12.23 -14.35
N ALA A 235 20.92 -11.28 -14.95
CA ALA A 235 20.25 -10.18 -14.24
C ALA A 235 19.12 -10.63 -13.27
N THR A 236 18.78 -11.92 -13.22
CA THR A 236 17.74 -12.52 -12.36
C THR A 236 18.20 -12.73 -10.91
N PHE A 237 19.48 -12.50 -10.59
CA PHE A 237 20.00 -12.67 -9.22
C PHE A 237 19.31 -11.72 -8.21
N PHE A 238 18.77 -10.58 -8.67
CA PHE A 238 17.95 -9.68 -7.86
C PHE A 238 16.46 -9.79 -8.24
N LYS A 239 15.77 -10.76 -7.63
CA LYS A 239 14.30 -11.00 -7.70
C LYS A 239 13.73 -11.10 -9.12
N ALA A 240 13.49 -12.33 -9.59
CA ALA A 240 12.64 -12.60 -10.76
C ALA A 240 11.30 -11.84 -10.67
N LYS A 241 11.03 -10.97 -11.65
CA LYS A 241 9.86 -10.08 -11.61
C LYS A 241 8.61 -10.81 -12.10
N LYS A 242 7.55 -10.71 -11.31
CA LYS A 242 6.26 -11.43 -11.47
C LYS A 242 5.43 -10.81 -12.60
N PHE A 243 4.73 -11.63 -13.37
CA PHE A 243 3.73 -11.16 -14.33
C PHE A 243 2.45 -10.75 -13.57
N THR A 244 2.03 -9.50 -13.76
CA THR A 244 0.76 -8.97 -13.23
C THR A 244 0.11 -8.15 -14.34
N PRO A 245 -1.22 -8.19 -14.51
CA PRO A 245 -1.91 -7.43 -15.57
C PRO A 245 -1.60 -5.93 -15.56
N GLU A 246 -1.46 -5.34 -14.38
CA GLU A 246 -1.11 -3.92 -14.21
C GLU A 246 0.28 -3.59 -14.79
N ARG A 247 1.29 -4.37 -14.43
CA ARG A 247 2.64 -4.23 -15.01
C ARG A 247 2.66 -4.47 -16.51
N TRP A 248 1.83 -5.39 -17.01
CA TRP A 248 1.72 -5.60 -18.45
C TRP A 248 1.20 -4.36 -19.16
N LYS A 249 0.15 -3.73 -18.63
CA LYS A 249 -0.38 -2.47 -19.15
C LYS A 249 0.69 -1.37 -19.14
N GLU A 250 1.43 -1.22 -18.05
CA GLU A 250 2.54 -0.26 -17.99
C GLU A 250 3.65 -0.57 -18.99
N ASP A 251 4.01 -1.84 -19.16
CA ASP A 251 5.10 -2.24 -20.06
C ASP A 251 4.70 -2.07 -21.53
N LYS A 252 3.41 -2.23 -21.88
CA LYS A 252 2.87 -1.83 -23.19
C LYS A 252 3.02 -0.33 -23.45
N GLN A 253 2.71 0.51 -22.46
CA GLN A 253 2.91 1.96 -22.60
C GLN A 253 4.40 2.28 -22.79
N LYS A 254 5.29 1.70 -21.98
CA LYS A 254 6.73 1.91 -22.10
C LYS A 254 7.29 1.41 -23.43
N LEU A 255 6.70 0.37 -24.03
CA LEU A 255 7.07 -0.11 -25.36
C LEU A 255 6.84 0.99 -26.39
N ILE A 256 5.63 1.56 -26.41
CA ILE A 256 5.28 2.67 -27.29
C ILE A 256 6.16 3.90 -27.00
N ASP A 257 6.33 4.27 -25.72
CA ASP A 257 7.20 5.39 -25.33
C ASP A 257 8.65 5.18 -25.80
N LYS A 258 9.11 3.93 -25.92
CA LYS A 258 10.45 3.59 -26.43
C LYS A 258 10.55 3.81 -27.94
N TYR A 259 9.49 3.49 -28.70
CA TYR A 259 9.41 3.84 -30.11
C TYR A 259 9.40 5.36 -30.30
N TYR A 260 8.62 6.08 -29.49
CA TYR A 260 8.60 7.55 -29.47
C TYR A 260 9.95 8.16 -29.11
N GLU A 261 10.76 7.50 -28.26
CA GLU A 261 12.12 7.93 -27.94
C GLU A 261 13.06 7.89 -29.16
N TYR A 262 12.80 6.98 -30.11
CA TYR A 262 13.62 6.77 -31.31
C TYR A 262 13.08 7.45 -32.57
N GLY A 263 12.01 8.26 -32.47
CA GLY A 263 11.45 9.00 -33.60
C GLY A 263 10.27 8.35 -34.30
N PHE A 264 9.78 7.21 -33.81
CA PHE A 264 8.68 6.47 -34.43
C PHE A 264 7.33 6.95 -33.89
N ARG A 265 6.87 8.10 -34.39
CA ARG A 265 5.64 8.76 -33.91
C ARG A 265 4.38 7.92 -34.11
N ASP A 266 4.28 7.24 -35.24
CA ASP A 266 3.09 6.48 -35.64
C ASP A 266 3.10 5.05 -35.09
N ALA A 267 4.02 4.74 -34.16
CA ALA A 267 4.17 3.41 -33.61
C ALA A 267 2.93 2.99 -32.80
N GLN A 268 2.40 1.81 -33.12
CA GLN A 268 1.18 1.28 -32.50
C GLN A 268 1.28 -0.22 -32.26
N ILE A 269 0.62 -0.70 -31.21
CA ILE A 269 0.48 -2.13 -30.93
C ILE A 269 -0.79 -2.61 -31.66
N LEU A 270 -0.63 -3.51 -32.62
CA LEU A 270 -1.74 -4.08 -33.40
C LEU A 270 -2.43 -5.23 -32.66
N GLU A 271 -1.64 -6.08 -32.01
CA GLU A 271 -2.14 -7.28 -31.35
C GLU A 271 -1.29 -7.60 -30.12
N ASP A 272 -1.93 -8.02 -29.02
CA ASP A 272 -1.25 -8.60 -27.87
C ASP A 272 -1.91 -9.90 -27.42
N SER A 273 -1.09 -10.92 -27.18
CA SER A 273 -1.54 -12.24 -26.74
C SER A 273 -0.65 -12.75 -25.61
N VAL A 274 -1.28 -13.38 -24.61
CA VAL A 274 -0.59 -13.99 -23.47
C VAL A 274 -1.01 -15.45 -23.40
N THR A 275 -0.10 -16.35 -23.75
CA THR A 275 -0.34 -17.79 -23.79
C THR A 275 0.32 -18.47 -22.59
N ASN A 276 -0.33 -19.53 -22.09
CA ASN A 276 0.21 -20.31 -20.98
C ASN A 276 1.29 -21.26 -21.52
N PHE A 277 2.50 -21.22 -20.94
CA PHE A 277 3.56 -22.17 -21.28
C PHE A 277 3.57 -23.34 -20.29
N ASP A 278 3.49 -23.04 -19.00
CA ASP A 278 3.45 -24.02 -17.91
C ASP A 278 2.68 -23.42 -16.71
N ALA A 279 2.31 -24.22 -15.72
CA ALA A 279 1.62 -23.78 -14.50
C ALA A 279 2.31 -22.60 -13.77
N LYS A 280 3.59 -22.35 -14.05
CA LYS A 280 4.39 -21.27 -13.46
C LYS A 280 4.83 -20.19 -14.46
N HIS A 281 4.60 -20.39 -15.77
CA HIS A 281 5.21 -19.59 -16.82
C HIS A 281 4.23 -19.21 -17.94
N VAL A 282 4.30 -17.95 -18.39
CA VAL A 282 3.55 -17.47 -19.55
C VAL A 282 4.47 -16.94 -20.65
N ASN A 283 4.05 -17.11 -21.89
CA ASN A 283 4.64 -16.47 -23.06
C ASN A 283 3.82 -15.25 -23.44
N ILE A 284 4.51 -14.19 -23.84
CA ILE A 284 3.89 -12.95 -24.26
C ILE A 284 4.25 -12.73 -25.72
N TYR A 285 3.24 -12.50 -26.55
CA TYR A 285 3.38 -12.12 -27.95
C TYR A 285 2.80 -10.73 -28.15
N VAL A 286 3.55 -9.86 -28.82
CA VAL A 286 3.10 -8.52 -29.21
C VAL A 286 3.46 -8.27 -30.66
N LYS A 287 2.47 -7.82 -31.43
CA LYS A 287 2.66 -7.35 -32.79
C LYS A 287 2.63 -5.83 -32.81
N VAL A 288 3.70 -5.22 -33.32
CA VAL A 288 3.87 -3.77 -33.40
C VAL A 288 3.96 -3.33 -34.85
N ASP A 289 3.33 -2.21 -35.16
CA ASP A 289 3.62 -1.44 -36.37
C ASP A 289 4.49 -0.25 -35.96
N GLU A 290 5.72 -0.20 -36.44
CA GLU A 290 6.70 0.82 -36.05
C GLU A 290 6.39 2.19 -36.68
N GLY A 291 5.70 2.20 -37.83
CA GLY A 291 5.49 3.43 -38.60
C GLY A 291 6.78 4.04 -39.15
N LYS A 292 6.73 5.33 -39.49
CA LYS A 292 7.87 6.07 -40.05
C LYS A 292 8.67 6.76 -38.96
N LYS A 293 9.96 6.94 -39.22
CA LYS A 293 10.85 7.72 -38.37
C LYS A 293 10.82 9.18 -38.77
N TYR A 294 10.63 10.06 -37.80
CA TYR A 294 10.53 11.50 -38.02
C TYR A 294 11.72 12.29 -37.45
N TYR A 295 12.02 13.41 -38.08
CA TYR A 295 13.08 14.36 -37.74
C TYR A 295 12.49 15.76 -37.51
N ILE A 296 13.10 16.51 -36.62
CA ILE A 296 12.68 17.88 -36.31
C ILE A 296 13.14 18.80 -37.43
N ARG A 297 12.20 19.47 -38.11
CA ARG A 297 12.51 20.44 -39.16
C ARG A 297 12.68 21.83 -38.59
N ASN A 298 11.70 22.33 -37.86
CA ASN A 298 11.74 23.64 -37.21
C ASN A 298 11.05 23.57 -35.83
N ILE A 299 11.50 24.44 -34.92
CA ILE A 299 10.88 24.64 -33.60
C ILE A 299 10.56 26.12 -33.49
N ASN A 300 9.26 26.42 -33.43
CA ASN A 300 8.76 27.78 -33.25
C ASN A 300 8.16 27.93 -31.85
N TRP A 301 8.29 29.10 -31.25
CA TRP A 301 7.68 29.43 -29.97
C TRP A 301 6.66 30.55 -30.19
N VAL A 302 5.48 30.41 -29.59
CA VAL A 302 4.38 31.37 -29.70
C VAL A 302 3.86 31.66 -28.30
N GLY A 303 3.72 32.94 -27.96
CA GLY A 303 3.20 33.38 -26.66
C GLY A 303 4.24 33.54 -25.55
N ASN A 304 5.54 33.42 -25.87
CA ASN A 304 6.63 33.74 -24.95
C ASN A 304 6.95 35.24 -24.96
N THR A 305 6.52 35.97 -23.93
CA THR A 305 6.82 37.41 -23.77
C THR A 305 7.87 37.67 -22.69
N VAL A 306 8.02 36.74 -21.74
CA VAL A 306 8.95 36.86 -20.61
C VAL A 306 10.38 36.47 -21.02
N TYR A 307 10.52 35.44 -21.87
CA TYR A 307 11.82 34.92 -22.31
C TYR A 307 11.95 34.92 -23.83
N SER A 308 13.17 35.18 -24.31
CA SER A 308 13.47 35.13 -25.74
C SER A 308 13.45 33.70 -26.27
N THR A 309 13.01 33.56 -27.52
CA THR A 309 12.95 32.27 -28.23
C THR A 309 14.31 31.57 -28.26
N ASP A 310 15.40 32.31 -28.44
CA ASP A 310 16.76 31.76 -28.45
C ASP A 310 17.16 31.16 -27.10
N TYR A 311 16.77 31.81 -26.00
CA TYR A 311 17.04 31.32 -24.65
C TYR A 311 16.25 30.03 -24.37
N LEU A 312 14.97 29.99 -24.74
CA LEU A 312 14.13 28.80 -24.60
C LEU A 312 14.64 27.63 -25.46
N ASN A 313 15.10 27.90 -26.68
CA ASN A 313 15.73 26.91 -27.55
C ASN A 313 17.03 26.35 -26.97
N ALA A 314 17.86 27.19 -26.35
CA ALA A 314 19.09 26.76 -25.70
C ALA A 314 18.83 25.79 -24.54
N ILE A 315 17.81 26.07 -23.71
CA ILE A 315 17.39 25.21 -22.59
C ILE A 315 16.77 23.91 -23.09
N LEU A 316 15.88 24.00 -24.10
CA LEU A 316 15.23 22.83 -24.70
C LEU A 316 16.27 21.82 -25.22
N GLY A 317 17.39 22.32 -25.77
CA GLY A 317 18.53 21.48 -26.16
C GLY A 317 18.27 20.60 -27.39
N MET A 318 17.15 20.80 -28.10
CA MET A 318 16.79 20.09 -29.33
C MET A 318 17.07 20.97 -30.53
N LYS A 319 17.72 20.41 -31.56
CA LYS A 319 18.11 21.15 -32.77
C LYS A 319 17.39 20.61 -34.02
N LYS A 320 17.30 21.46 -35.04
CA LYS A 320 16.91 21.06 -36.39
C LYS A 320 17.75 19.88 -36.88
N GLY A 321 17.09 18.90 -37.49
CA GLY A 321 17.66 17.64 -37.98
C GLY A 321 17.82 16.56 -36.91
N ASN A 322 17.53 16.83 -35.63
CA ASN A 322 17.51 15.79 -34.61
C ASN A 322 16.31 14.85 -34.82
N VAL A 323 16.46 13.60 -34.40
CA VAL A 323 15.36 12.63 -34.37
C VAL A 323 14.28 13.14 -33.41
N TYR A 324 13.02 13.07 -33.82
CA TYR A 324 11.90 13.56 -33.04
C TYR A 324 11.62 12.69 -31.81
N ASN A 325 12.25 13.02 -30.68
CA ASN A 325 12.09 12.28 -29.43
C ASN A 325 11.02 12.96 -28.56
N GLN A 326 9.78 12.45 -28.61
CA GLN A 326 8.66 13.00 -27.82
C GLN A 326 8.91 12.94 -26.31
N LYS A 327 9.57 11.87 -25.86
CA LYS A 327 9.88 11.68 -24.44
C LYS A 327 10.95 12.64 -23.95
N LEU A 328 11.95 12.94 -24.78
CA LEU A 328 12.92 13.97 -24.47
C LEU A 328 12.26 15.35 -24.50
N LEU A 329 11.37 15.59 -25.47
CA LEU A 329 10.61 16.83 -25.54
C LEU A 329 9.78 17.05 -24.27
N SER A 330 8.97 16.08 -23.85
CA SER A 330 8.16 16.19 -22.63
C SER A 330 9.02 16.41 -21.39
N LYS A 331 10.16 15.71 -21.31
CA LYS A 331 11.13 15.88 -20.24
C LYS A 331 11.72 17.27 -20.16
N ARG A 332 12.23 17.78 -21.29
CA ARG A 332 12.82 19.12 -21.39
C ARG A 332 11.81 20.24 -21.26
N LEU A 333 10.53 19.97 -21.50
CA LEU A 333 9.46 20.92 -21.25
C LEU A 333 9.02 20.94 -19.79
N ASN A 334 8.87 19.80 -19.11
CA ASN A 334 8.18 19.77 -17.81
C ASN A 334 8.81 18.90 -16.69
N GLU A 335 9.58 17.85 -17.01
CA GLU A 335 10.03 16.87 -16.01
C GLU A 335 11.44 17.14 -15.46
N ASP A 336 12.39 17.46 -16.34
CA ASP A 336 13.80 17.65 -15.97
C ASP A 336 13.95 18.88 -15.05
N ASP A 337 14.93 18.89 -14.16
CA ASP A 337 15.14 19.98 -13.21
C ASP A 337 15.39 21.32 -13.92
N ASP A 338 16.11 21.28 -15.05
CA ASP A 338 16.41 22.40 -15.95
C ASP A 338 15.38 22.60 -17.07
N ALA A 339 14.21 21.96 -16.97
CA ALA A 339 13.17 22.07 -17.99
C ALA A 339 12.65 23.50 -18.17
N VAL A 340 12.17 23.80 -19.38
CA VAL A 340 11.63 25.12 -19.73
C VAL A 340 10.46 25.51 -18.83
N GLY A 341 9.56 24.58 -18.53
CA GLY A 341 8.47 24.82 -17.58
C GLY A 341 8.98 25.17 -16.19
N ASN A 342 10.02 24.49 -15.69
CA ASN A 342 10.58 24.80 -14.38
C ASN A 342 11.17 26.20 -14.31
N LEU A 343 11.71 26.74 -15.40
CA LEU A 343 12.13 28.14 -15.48
C LEU A 343 10.95 29.08 -15.14
N TYR A 344 9.80 28.93 -15.81
CA TYR A 344 8.60 29.72 -15.54
C TYR A 344 8.11 29.55 -14.09
N TYR A 345 8.04 28.30 -13.61
CA TYR A 345 7.65 28.00 -12.22
C TYR A 345 8.61 28.58 -11.18
N ASN A 346 9.91 28.71 -11.49
CA ASN A 346 10.89 29.29 -10.58
C ASN A 346 10.76 30.82 -10.47
N HIS A 347 10.14 31.46 -11.45
CA HIS A 347 9.89 32.90 -11.52
C HIS A 347 8.41 33.27 -11.25
N GLY A 348 7.66 32.38 -10.58
CA GLY A 348 6.31 32.64 -10.10
C GLY A 348 5.19 32.33 -11.10
N TYR A 349 5.48 31.89 -12.32
CA TYR A 349 4.44 31.62 -13.33
C TYR A 349 3.84 30.21 -13.15
N VAL A 350 3.11 30.01 -12.06
CA VAL A 350 2.49 28.71 -11.70
C VAL A 350 1.33 28.34 -12.63
N PHE A 351 0.68 29.36 -13.20
CA PHE A 351 -0.40 29.21 -14.17
C PHE A 351 0.13 29.02 -15.60
N SER A 352 1.46 28.98 -15.77
CA SER A 352 2.04 28.79 -17.09
C SER A 352 1.78 27.38 -17.62
N ASN A 353 1.56 27.30 -18.92
CA ASN A 353 1.32 26.04 -19.60
C ASN A 353 1.99 26.09 -20.97
N ILE A 354 2.84 25.10 -21.25
CA ILE A 354 3.55 24.97 -22.51
C ILE A 354 3.02 23.74 -23.23
N GLN A 355 2.33 23.95 -24.34
CA GLN A 355 1.75 22.89 -25.14
C GLN A 355 2.53 22.75 -26.46
N PRO A 356 3.24 21.63 -26.66
CA PRO A 356 3.82 21.33 -27.96
C PRO A 356 2.72 20.93 -28.94
N ALA A 357 2.64 21.60 -30.08
CA ALA A 357 1.76 21.27 -31.17
C ALA A 357 2.56 20.91 -32.42
N GLU A 358 2.17 19.82 -33.08
CA GLU A 358 2.70 19.45 -34.40
C GLU A 358 1.89 20.20 -35.46
N VAL A 359 2.50 21.15 -36.17
CA VAL A 359 1.77 22.04 -37.10
C VAL A 359 1.78 21.49 -38.51
N ASN A 360 2.93 20.96 -38.96
CA ASN A 360 3.10 20.48 -40.31
C ASN A 360 3.99 19.24 -40.34
N ILE A 361 3.67 18.32 -41.24
CA ILE A 361 4.41 17.09 -41.48
C ILE A 361 4.61 17.01 -42.98
N ASP A 362 5.87 17.04 -43.41
CA ASP A 362 6.25 16.86 -44.82
C ASP A 362 7.26 15.72 -44.87
N GLY A 363 6.88 14.63 -45.51
CA GLY A 363 7.66 13.40 -45.56
C GLY A 363 8.02 12.85 -44.17
N ASP A 364 9.31 12.86 -43.85
CA ASP A 364 9.91 12.38 -42.60
C ASP A 364 10.23 13.51 -41.61
N SER A 365 9.76 14.72 -41.89
CA SER A 365 10.17 15.92 -41.16
C SER A 365 8.94 16.58 -40.49
N ILE A 366 9.08 17.04 -39.25
CA ILE A 366 8.00 17.64 -38.44
C ILE A 366 8.35 19.07 -38.03
N ASP A 367 7.41 19.98 -38.20
CA ASP A 367 7.46 21.33 -37.65
C ASP A 367 6.72 21.37 -36.30
N LEU A 368 7.45 21.74 -35.24
CA LEU A 368 6.94 21.85 -33.88
C LEU A 368 6.68 23.30 -33.52
N GLU A 369 5.52 23.57 -32.94
CA GLU A 369 5.14 24.86 -32.38
C GLU A 369 4.88 24.72 -30.88
N MET A 370 5.71 25.38 -30.08
CA MET A 370 5.55 25.46 -28.63
C MET A 370 4.62 26.63 -28.31
N ARG A 371 3.39 26.32 -27.92
CA ARG A 371 2.40 27.32 -27.50
C ARG A 371 2.55 27.55 -26.01
N VAL A 372 3.02 28.75 -25.65
CA VAL A 372 3.23 29.16 -24.27
C VAL A 372 2.08 30.06 -23.85
N GLN A 373 1.43 29.69 -22.74
CA GLN A 373 0.54 30.55 -21.99
C GLN A 373 1.27 30.87 -20.68
N GLU A 374 1.73 32.10 -20.46
CA GLU A 374 2.58 32.43 -19.30
C GLU A 374 1.75 32.68 -18.03
N GLY A 375 0.62 33.39 -18.15
CA GLY A 375 -0.23 33.79 -17.03
C GLY A 375 0.41 34.84 -16.12
N PRO A 376 -0.29 35.31 -15.07
CA PRO A 376 0.27 36.24 -14.09
C PRO A 376 1.26 35.54 -13.14
N GLN A 377 2.14 36.32 -12.51
CA GLN A 377 3.00 35.82 -11.44
C GLN A 377 2.18 35.54 -10.18
N ALA A 378 2.48 34.41 -9.54
CA ALA A 378 1.81 33.96 -8.33
C ALA A 378 2.67 34.20 -7.08
N TYR A 379 2.03 34.76 -6.06
CA TYR A 379 2.61 34.91 -4.72
C TYR A 379 2.10 33.83 -3.77
N LEU A 380 2.94 33.44 -2.82
CA LEU A 380 2.55 32.49 -1.79
C LEU A 380 1.62 33.16 -0.78
N SER A 381 0.38 32.68 -0.67
CA SER A 381 -0.59 33.21 0.29
C SER A 381 -0.39 32.54 1.65
N HIS A 382 -0.63 31.24 1.75
CA HIS A 382 -0.40 30.48 2.98
C HIS A 382 0.57 29.32 2.78
N VAL A 383 1.45 29.14 3.77
CA VAL A 383 2.30 27.95 3.90
C VAL A 383 1.86 27.19 5.16
N ARG A 384 1.01 26.18 4.96
CA ARG A 384 0.43 25.36 6.04
C ARG A 384 1.29 24.12 6.28
N ILE A 385 1.51 23.78 7.54
CA ILE A 385 2.28 22.60 7.95
C ILE A 385 1.31 21.71 8.74
N ASN A 386 1.14 20.47 8.29
CA ASN A 386 0.25 19.49 8.89
C ASN A 386 1.03 18.24 9.30
N GLY A 387 0.54 17.54 10.33
CA GLY A 387 1.08 16.26 10.77
C GLY A 387 2.32 16.34 11.66
N ASN A 388 2.66 17.55 12.15
CA ASN A 388 3.75 17.76 13.10
C ASN A 388 3.32 17.50 14.57
N THR A 389 3.14 16.23 14.96
CA THR A 389 2.65 15.86 16.31
C THR A 389 3.71 15.93 17.43
N ARG A 390 4.92 15.38 17.21
CA ARG A 390 6.07 15.34 18.18
C ARG A 390 7.13 16.42 17.97
N LEU A 391 7.32 16.89 16.74
CA LEU A 391 8.23 17.98 16.37
C LEU A 391 7.48 19.33 16.35
N TYR A 392 8.09 20.38 16.89
CA TYR A 392 7.48 21.70 16.87
C TYR A 392 7.41 22.31 15.47
N GLU A 393 6.37 23.11 15.23
CA GLU A 393 6.16 23.74 13.92
C GLU A 393 7.30 24.68 13.54
N ASN A 394 7.85 25.44 14.49
CA ASN A 394 8.99 26.33 14.25
C ASN A 394 10.22 25.58 13.72
N VAL A 395 10.43 24.32 14.11
CA VAL A 395 11.52 23.47 13.63
C VAL A 395 11.31 23.07 12.18
N VAL A 396 10.07 22.85 11.75
CA VAL A 396 9.74 22.60 10.35
C VAL A 396 9.82 23.90 9.56
N ARG A 397 9.21 24.96 10.07
CA ARG A 397 9.07 26.27 9.41
C ARG A 397 10.41 26.94 9.15
N ARG A 398 11.42 26.73 10.00
CA ARG A 398 12.78 27.28 9.78
C ARG A 398 13.54 26.60 8.65
N GLU A 399 13.18 25.37 8.29
CA GLU A 399 13.79 24.63 7.17
C GLU A 399 13.13 24.98 5.83
N LEU A 400 11.91 25.53 5.86
CA LEU A 400 11.24 26.00 4.66
C LEU A 400 11.93 27.26 4.13
N ARG A 401 12.26 27.23 2.84
CA ARG A 401 12.80 28.39 2.12
C ARG A 401 11.72 29.32 1.58
N THR A 402 10.47 28.86 1.54
CA THR A 402 9.32 29.63 1.08
C THR A 402 8.54 30.23 2.25
N LYS A 403 8.24 31.52 2.18
CA LYS A 403 7.43 32.23 3.17
C LYS A 403 6.17 32.82 2.54
N PRO A 404 5.09 33.02 3.32
CA PRO A 404 3.97 33.84 2.91
C PRO A 404 4.43 35.21 2.39
N GLY A 405 3.93 35.60 1.23
CA GLY A 405 4.29 36.83 0.52
C GLY A 405 5.45 36.71 -0.48
N ASP A 406 6.24 35.63 -0.42
CA ASP A 406 7.32 35.42 -1.40
C ASP A 406 6.73 35.06 -2.78
N LEU A 407 7.45 35.42 -3.84
CA LEU A 407 7.17 34.93 -5.19
C LEU A 407 7.27 33.39 -5.20
N PHE A 408 6.32 32.73 -5.85
CA PHE A 408 6.38 31.28 -5.95
C PHE A 408 7.65 30.83 -6.69
N SER A 409 8.34 29.83 -6.13
CA SER A 409 9.51 29.20 -6.76
C SER A 409 9.49 27.70 -6.52
N LYS A 410 9.43 26.91 -7.60
CA LYS A 410 9.46 25.44 -7.52
C LYS A 410 10.79 24.94 -6.96
N ASP A 411 11.92 25.54 -7.31
CA ASP A 411 13.24 25.19 -6.77
C ASP A 411 13.29 25.40 -5.25
N ALA A 412 12.76 26.53 -4.74
CA ALA A 412 12.69 26.76 -3.30
C ALA A 412 11.82 25.71 -2.58
N LEU A 413 10.69 25.30 -3.18
CA LEU A 413 9.84 24.24 -2.64
C LEU A 413 10.53 22.87 -2.67
N MET A 414 11.16 22.50 -3.77
CA MET A 414 11.88 21.22 -3.91
C MET A 414 13.08 21.16 -2.97
N ARG A 415 13.81 22.25 -2.80
CA ARG A 415 14.86 22.35 -1.77
C ARG A 415 14.27 22.18 -0.38
N SER A 416 13.17 22.87 -0.05
CA SER A 416 12.50 22.70 1.24
C SER A 416 12.07 21.24 1.49
N ALA A 417 11.53 20.56 0.46
CA ALA A 417 11.18 19.14 0.54
C ALA A 417 12.41 18.26 0.82
N ARG A 418 13.53 18.50 0.12
CA ARG A 418 14.80 17.77 0.33
C ARG A 418 15.36 18.01 1.74
N GLU A 419 15.36 19.25 2.23
CA GLU A 419 15.83 19.59 3.58
C GLU A 419 14.96 18.88 4.63
N LEU A 420 13.62 18.96 4.52
CA LEU A 420 12.69 18.27 5.41
C LEU A 420 12.85 16.74 5.39
N ALA A 421 13.06 16.14 4.21
CA ALA A 421 13.33 14.71 4.09
C ALA A 421 14.68 14.33 4.72
N SER A 422 15.70 15.19 4.59
CA SER A 422 17.04 14.97 5.15
C SER A 422 17.10 15.07 6.67
N MET A 423 16.16 15.77 7.32
CA MET A 423 16.06 15.83 8.78
C MET A 423 15.78 14.46 9.41
N GLY A 424 15.17 13.54 8.64
CA GLY A 424 14.81 12.20 9.09
C GLY A 424 13.58 12.14 10.00
N HIS A 425 13.05 13.26 10.51
CA HIS A 425 11.85 13.24 11.36
C HIS A 425 10.55 12.85 10.64
N PHE A 426 10.58 12.81 9.31
CA PHE A 426 9.42 12.55 8.46
C PHE A 426 9.67 11.39 7.50
N ASP A 427 8.60 10.75 7.05
CA ASP A 427 8.67 9.77 5.98
C ASP A 427 9.04 10.45 4.65
N ALA A 428 10.26 10.23 4.17
CA ALA A 428 10.82 10.90 2.99
C ALA A 428 9.99 10.69 1.71
N GLU A 429 9.25 9.58 1.59
CA GLU A 429 8.38 9.34 0.44
C GLU A 429 7.11 10.21 0.47
N LYS A 430 6.72 10.69 1.65
CA LYS A 430 5.49 11.47 1.86
C LYS A 430 5.75 12.98 1.98
N VAL A 431 7.01 13.41 2.07
CA VAL A 431 7.39 14.83 2.06
C VAL A 431 7.27 15.41 0.65
N SER A 432 6.04 15.65 0.21
CA SER A 432 5.73 16.30 -1.07
C SER A 432 4.86 17.55 -0.83
N PRO A 433 5.20 18.70 -1.45
CA PRO A 433 4.38 19.90 -1.32
C PRO A 433 3.08 19.76 -2.11
N ASP A 434 1.95 19.99 -1.46
CA ASP A 434 0.64 20.11 -2.10
C ASP A 434 0.42 21.59 -2.47
N VAL A 435 0.62 21.90 -3.75
CA VAL A 435 0.52 23.25 -4.31
C VAL A 435 -0.90 23.46 -4.85
N LYS A 436 -1.64 24.39 -4.25
CA LYS A 436 -3.00 24.75 -4.65
C LYS A 436 -3.02 26.16 -5.27
N PRO A 437 -2.97 26.26 -6.60
CA PRO A 437 -3.08 27.54 -7.29
C PRO A 437 -4.51 28.08 -7.23
N ASN A 438 -4.65 29.37 -6.92
CA ASN A 438 -5.90 30.12 -7.01
C ASN A 438 -5.81 31.12 -8.17
N TYR A 439 -6.56 30.85 -9.23
CA TYR A 439 -6.56 31.66 -10.45
C TYR A 439 -7.22 33.04 -10.26
N GLU A 440 -8.15 33.18 -9.32
CA GLU A 440 -8.89 34.44 -9.12
C GLU A 440 -8.01 35.50 -8.44
N ASP A 441 -7.29 35.09 -7.39
CA ASP A 441 -6.44 35.98 -6.60
C ASP A 441 -5.00 36.07 -7.14
N GLY A 442 -4.63 35.22 -8.12
CA GLY A 442 -3.24 35.08 -8.56
C GLY A 442 -2.31 34.63 -7.43
N THR A 443 -2.80 33.83 -6.49
CA THR A 443 -2.03 33.36 -5.34
C THR A 443 -1.95 31.85 -5.28
N VAL A 444 -0.99 31.34 -4.52
CA VAL A 444 -0.77 29.91 -4.34
C VAL A 444 -0.69 29.57 -2.86
N ASP A 445 -1.50 28.61 -2.45
CA ASP A 445 -1.40 28.00 -1.13
C ASP A 445 -0.52 26.74 -1.22
N VAL A 446 0.37 26.57 -0.25
CA VAL A 446 1.23 25.39 -0.13
C VAL A 446 0.92 24.67 1.17
N ASN A 447 0.48 23.41 1.06
CA ASN A 447 0.25 22.55 2.21
C ASN A 447 1.36 21.49 2.30
N TRP A 448 2.03 21.43 3.43
CA TRP A 448 2.98 20.38 3.78
C TRP A 448 2.30 19.33 4.65
N ASN A 449 1.82 18.26 4.02
CA ASN A 449 1.19 17.15 4.72
C ASN A 449 2.28 16.14 5.14
N LEU A 450 2.87 16.38 6.31
CA LEU A 450 4.01 15.59 6.78
C LEU A 450 3.54 14.40 7.60
N GLU A 451 4.18 13.25 7.43
CA GLU A 451 3.97 12.09 8.27
C GLU A 451 5.21 11.87 9.13
N GLN A 452 5.06 12.05 10.44
CA GLN A 452 6.19 11.90 11.36
C GLN A 452 6.59 10.44 11.51
N LYS A 453 7.91 10.22 11.48
CA LYS A 453 8.55 8.94 11.75
C LYS A 453 9.43 9.07 12.99
N SER A 454 9.34 8.10 13.89
CA SER A 454 10.27 8.01 15.01
C SER A 454 11.64 7.57 14.50
N ASN A 455 12.62 8.46 14.65
CA ASN A 455 14.01 8.21 14.25
C ASN A 455 14.95 7.98 15.43
N ASP A 456 14.39 7.82 16.63
CA ASP A 456 15.17 7.48 17.82
C ASP A 456 15.71 6.05 17.67
N GLN A 457 17.01 5.86 17.85
CA GLN A 457 17.71 4.59 17.62
C GLN A 457 18.27 4.05 18.93
N ILE A 458 18.00 2.77 19.18
CA ILE A 458 18.67 1.99 20.22
C ILE A 458 19.61 1.03 19.47
N GLU A 459 20.92 1.24 19.62
CA GLU A 459 21.95 0.41 19.04
C GLU A 459 22.36 -0.66 20.06
N PHE A 460 22.20 -1.93 19.70
CA PHE A 460 22.85 -3.04 20.39
C PHE A 460 23.73 -3.75 19.37
N SER A 461 25.03 -3.78 19.62
CA SER A 461 25.98 -4.51 18.79
C SER A 461 26.83 -5.44 19.64
N LEU A 462 26.94 -6.69 19.19
CA LEU A 462 27.84 -7.69 19.74
C LEU A 462 28.82 -8.09 18.63
N GLY A 463 30.11 -7.89 18.85
CA GLY A 463 31.18 -8.34 17.97
C GLY A 463 32.05 -9.38 18.68
N TRP A 464 32.70 -10.27 17.93
CA TRP A 464 33.81 -11.06 18.45
C TRP A 464 35.08 -10.67 17.70
N GLY A 465 36.20 -10.59 18.42
CA GLY A 465 37.51 -10.40 17.83
C GLY A 465 38.57 -11.19 18.59
N GLN A 466 39.83 -11.03 18.19
CA GLN A 466 40.96 -11.69 18.88
C GLN A 466 41.04 -11.31 20.37
N THR A 467 40.50 -10.15 20.75
CA THR A 467 40.49 -9.64 22.12
C THR A 467 39.24 -10.03 22.94
N GLY A 468 38.29 -10.76 22.37
CA GLY A 468 37.06 -11.20 23.06
C GLY A 468 35.76 -10.67 22.45
N VAL A 469 34.69 -10.76 23.25
CA VAL A 469 33.34 -10.29 22.88
C VAL A 469 33.22 -8.80 23.19
N ILE A 470 32.94 -8.02 22.16
CA ILE A 470 32.72 -6.58 22.24
C ILE A 470 31.21 -6.33 22.28
N GLY A 471 30.70 -5.84 23.40
CA GLY A 471 29.34 -5.33 23.50
C GLY A 471 29.32 -3.82 23.38
N ARG A 472 28.41 -3.27 22.58
CA ARG A 472 28.10 -1.83 22.54
C ARG A 472 26.61 -1.62 22.64
N VAL A 473 26.25 -0.66 23.49
CA VAL A 473 24.89 -0.15 23.69
C VAL A 473 24.93 1.34 23.40
N GLY A 474 24.06 1.80 22.51
CA GLY A 474 23.93 3.20 22.16
C GLY A 474 22.47 3.63 22.20
N LEU A 475 22.22 4.83 22.70
CA LEU A 475 20.95 5.53 22.56
C LEU A 475 21.20 6.80 21.76
N LYS A 476 20.50 6.96 20.64
CA LYS A 476 20.53 8.17 19.82
C LYS A 476 19.12 8.72 19.70
N LEU A 477 18.86 9.81 20.39
CA LEU A 477 17.62 10.58 20.30
C LEU A 477 17.83 11.66 19.25
N ASN A 478 17.02 11.66 18.20
CA ASN A 478 17.16 12.64 17.12
C ASN A 478 16.23 13.86 17.31
N ASN A 479 15.21 13.77 18.15
CA ASN A 479 14.27 14.86 18.46
C ASN A 479 14.31 15.26 19.94
N PHE A 480 15.51 15.46 20.48
CA PHE A 480 15.73 15.93 21.84
C PHE A 480 15.50 17.45 21.95
N SER A 481 15.20 17.93 23.16
CA SER A 481 15.14 19.35 23.50
C SER A 481 15.85 19.60 24.84
N MET A 482 17.03 20.21 24.77
CA MET A 482 17.82 20.60 25.94
C MET A 482 17.10 21.67 26.77
N ALA A 483 16.32 22.55 26.13
CA ALA A 483 15.50 23.54 26.81
C ALA A 483 14.43 22.89 27.71
N ASN A 484 13.80 21.81 27.22
CA ASN A 484 12.78 21.06 27.96
C ASN A 484 13.35 20.18 29.08
N LEU A 485 14.67 19.93 29.11
CA LEU A 485 15.32 19.18 30.19
C LEU A 485 15.37 19.98 31.50
N PHE A 486 15.53 21.31 31.41
CA PHE A 486 15.73 22.18 32.58
C PHE A 486 14.58 23.16 32.84
N ASN A 487 13.73 23.46 31.85
CA ASN A 487 12.59 24.37 31.99
C ASN A 487 11.31 23.77 31.37
N LYS A 488 10.15 23.96 32.02
CA LYS A 488 8.83 23.71 31.42
C LYS A 488 8.53 24.80 30.40
N ASN A 489 8.94 24.60 29.15
CA ASN A 489 8.60 25.51 28.06
C ASN A 489 7.08 25.51 27.80
N LYS A 490 6.52 26.62 27.28
CA LYS A 490 5.07 26.75 27.00
C LYS A 490 4.56 25.70 26.00
N GLU A 491 5.44 25.19 25.15
CA GLU A 491 5.16 24.18 24.13
C GLU A 491 5.42 22.74 24.60
N HIS A 492 5.78 22.52 25.87
CA HIS A 492 6.13 21.19 26.38
C HIS A 492 4.94 20.22 26.35
N ARG A 493 5.08 19.11 25.61
CA ARG A 493 4.07 18.05 25.50
C ARG A 493 4.63 16.73 26.02
N GLY A 494 4.16 16.25 27.18
CA GLY A 494 4.50 14.94 27.73
C GLY A 494 5.54 14.97 28.85
N ILE A 495 6.22 13.84 29.08
CA ILE A 495 7.21 13.65 30.17
C ILE A 495 8.65 13.66 29.61
N MET A 496 8.82 13.39 28.31
CA MET A 496 10.14 13.35 27.67
C MET A 496 10.54 14.73 27.13
N PRO A 497 11.81 15.15 27.28
CA PRO A 497 12.33 16.41 26.74
C PRO A 497 12.55 16.30 25.22
N ILE A 498 11.47 16.38 24.45
CA ILE A 498 11.46 16.28 22.98
C ILE A 498 10.89 17.55 22.34
N GLY A 499 11.21 17.79 21.06
CA GLY A 499 10.48 18.76 20.22
C GLY A 499 11.31 19.71 19.36
N ASP A 500 12.57 19.99 19.73
CA ASP A 500 13.41 21.00 19.07
C ASP A 500 14.27 20.46 17.90
N GLY A 501 14.22 19.14 17.65
CA GLY A 501 15.00 18.48 16.61
C GLY A 501 16.51 18.42 16.91
N GLU A 502 16.89 18.40 18.20
CA GLU A 502 18.28 18.30 18.63
C GLU A 502 18.68 16.83 18.77
N VAL A 503 19.97 16.54 18.60
CA VAL A 503 20.49 15.16 18.66
C VAL A 503 21.24 14.96 19.96
N LEU A 504 20.83 13.97 20.75
CA LEU A 504 21.56 13.49 21.91
C LEU A 504 21.97 12.03 21.66
N SER A 505 23.27 11.75 21.73
CA SER A 505 23.80 10.39 21.60
C SER A 505 24.57 10.01 22.86
N ILE A 506 24.24 8.85 23.41
CA ILE A 506 24.93 8.25 24.56
C ILE A 506 25.35 6.86 24.11
N GLY A 507 26.63 6.55 24.25
CA GLY A 507 27.18 5.25 23.88
C GLY A 507 28.03 4.68 25.00
N ALA A 508 27.94 3.37 25.16
CA ALA A 508 28.83 2.59 26.00
C ALA A 508 29.29 1.38 25.19
N GLN A 509 30.59 1.12 25.18
CA GLN A 509 31.19 -0.05 24.56
C GLN A 509 32.14 -0.71 25.55
N THR A 510 32.09 -2.03 25.62
CA THR A 510 32.96 -2.82 26.49
C THR A 510 33.39 -4.10 25.81
N ASN A 511 34.66 -4.45 26.00
CA ASN A 511 35.23 -5.76 25.72
C ASN A 511 35.71 -6.35 27.06
N GLY A 512 34.83 -6.37 28.06
CA GLY A 512 35.12 -6.78 29.43
C GLY A 512 36.11 -5.85 30.15
N THR A 513 37.18 -6.43 30.68
CA THR A 513 38.25 -5.70 31.40
C THR A 513 39.26 -5.05 30.46
N TYR A 514 39.32 -5.48 29.19
CA TYR A 514 40.34 -5.04 28.24
C TYR A 514 40.08 -3.66 27.66
N TYR A 515 38.83 -3.36 27.26
CA TYR A 515 38.45 -2.08 26.68
C TYR A 515 37.09 -1.63 27.21
N GLN A 516 37.00 -0.38 27.63
CA GLN A 516 35.76 0.28 28.02
C GLN A 516 35.74 1.68 27.44
N SER A 517 34.68 2.07 26.76
CA SER A 517 34.47 3.43 26.30
C SER A 517 33.05 3.90 26.55
N TYR A 518 32.94 5.16 26.97
CA TYR A 518 31.69 5.86 27.21
C TYR A 518 31.76 7.19 26.47
N ASN A 519 30.72 7.52 25.72
CA ASN A 519 30.64 8.77 24.99
C ASN A 519 29.27 9.40 25.16
N VAL A 520 29.25 10.72 25.29
CA VAL A 520 28.04 11.53 25.29
C VAL A 520 28.26 12.67 24.31
N SER A 521 27.34 12.85 23.38
CA SER A 521 27.37 13.98 22.45
C SER A 521 26.00 14.59 22.29
N TYR A 522 26.00 15.92 22.20
CA TYR A 522 24.84 16.73 21.93
C TYR A 522 25.13 17.60 20.70
N SER A 523 24.18 17.72 19.79
CA SER A 523 24.29 18.65 18.67
C SER A 523 22.95 19.25 18.26
N THR A 524 23.01 20.48 17.77
CA THR A 524 21.87 21.20 17.20
C THR A 524 22.31 21.97 15.97
N ASN A 525 21.46 22.02 14.94
CA ASN A 525 21.72 22.78 13.71
C ASN A 525 21.23 24.23 13.77
N TRP A 526 20.49 24.59 14.82
CA TRP A 526 19.81 25.87 14.97
C TRP A 526 19.99 26.41 16.38
N PHE A 527 21.23 26.53 16.84
CA PHE A 527 21.56 27.13 18.12
C PHE A 527 21.04 28.58 18.20
N GLY A 528 20.19 28.86 19.19
CA GLY A 528 19.50 30.15 19.34
C GLY A 528 18.26 30.33 18.45
N GLY A 529 17.85 29.30 17.68
CA GLY A 529 16.55 29.18 17.01
C GLY A 529 16.31 30.04 15.76
N LYS A 530 16.97 31.20 15.63
CA LYS A 530 16.70 32.18 14.56
C LYS A 530 17.57 32.03 13.31
N ARG A 531 18.77 31.45 13.46
CA ARG A 531 19.76 31.35 12.38
C ARG A 531 20.30 29.92 12.33
N PRO A 532 20.71 29.41 11.15
CA PRO A 532 21.31 28.09 10.99
C PRO A 532 22.75 28.09 11.53
N ILE A 533 22.85 28.10 12.86
CA ILE A 533 24.10 28.02 13.61
C ILE A 533 24.17 26.62 14.19
N GLN A 534 25.15 25.85 13.73
CA GLN A 534 25.43 24.53 14.25
C GLN A 534 26.22 24.66 15.56
N PHE A 535 25.86 23.86 16.54
CA PHE A 535 26.57 23.75 17.81
C PHE A 535 26.64 22.28 18.20
N SER A 536 27.82 21.82 18.60
CA SER A 536 28.02 20.46 19.07
C SER A 536 28.92 20.44 20.30
N VAL A 537 28.59 19.55 21.24
CA VAL A 537 29.39 19.29 22.43
C VAL A 537 29.52 17.79 22.57
N GLY A 538 30.74 17.30 22.70
CA GLY A 538 31.00 15.88 22.89
C GLY A 538 32.00 15.65 24.01
N ALA A 539 31.75 14.65 24.84
CA ALA A 539 32.70 14.15 25.82
C ALA A 539 32.82 12.63 25.67
N TYR A 540 34.03 12.11 25.83
CA TYR A 540 34.26 10.68 25.87
C TYR A 540 35.31 10.30 26.90
N TYR A 541 35.17 9.10 27.42
CA TYR A 541 36.14 8.40 28.27
C TYR A 541 36.42 7.06 27.63
N SER A 542 37.68 6.67 27.51
CA SER A 542 38.04 5.30 27.17
C SER A 542 39.20 4.80 28.01
N LYS A 543 39.17 3.51 28.35
CA LYS A 543 40.24 2.79 29.05
C LYS A 543 40.57 1.53 28.25
N SER A 544 41.85 1.35 27.91
CA SER A 544 42.37 0.08 27.39
C SER A 544 43.52 -0.44 28.24
N THR A 545 43.62 -1.76 28.39
CA THR A 545 44.75 -2.46 29.02
C THR A 545 45.64 -3.13 27.96
N ASP A 546 46.81 -3.61 28.37
CA ASP A 546 47.89 -4.05 27.46
C ASP A 546 47.53 -5.34 26.69
N VAL A 547 47.10 -6.39 27.40
CA VAL A 547 46.82 -7.72 26.80
C VAL A 547 45.40 -8.19 27.16
N SER A 548 44.66 -8.77 26.20
CA SER A 548 43.37 -9.42 26.48
C SER A 548 43.58 -10.73 27.25
N SER A 549 42.77 -10.99 28.28
CA SER A 549 42.79 -12.25 29.05
C SER A 549 42.61 -13.49 28.17
N ASN A 550 41.92 -13.35 27.02
CA ASN A 550 41.73 -14.43 26.07
C ASN A 550 43.03 -14.75 25.29
N TYR A 551 43.81 -13.73 24.92
CA TYR A 551 45.11 -13.90 24.24
C TYR A 551 46.11 -14.60 25.16
N TYR A 552 46.10 -14.24 26.46
CA TYR A 552 46.89 -14.92 27.50
C TYR A 552 46.52 -16.41 27.62
N ASN A 553 45.23 -16.74 27.70
CA ASN A 553 44.78 -18.13 27.78
C ASN A 553 45.22 -18.96 26.56
N SER A 554 45.13 -18.41 25.34
CA SER A 554 45.60 -19.09 24.13
C SER A 554 47.13 -19.25 24.09
N ALA A 555 47.90 -18.29 24.60
CA ALA A 555 49.36 -18.39 24.69
C ALA A 555 49.79 -19.44 25.72
N TYR A 556 49.12 -19.50 26.87
CA TYR A 556 49.36 -20.52 27.90
C TYR A 556 49.02 -21.92 27.39
N MET A 557 47.90 -22.07 26.69
CA MET A 557 47.47 -23.35 26.10
C MET A 557 48.41 -23.80 24.96
N ASN A 558 48.87 -22.90 24.09
CA ASN A 558 49.90 -23.21 23.09
C ASN A 558 51.24 -23.59 23.72
N ASN A 559 51.62 -22.94 24.83
CA ASN A 559 52.83 -23.29 25.57
C ASN A 559 52.72 -24.71 26.19
N TYR A 560 51.55 -25.05 26.75
CA TYR A 560 51.27 -26.39 27.28
C TYR A 560 51.31 -27.48 26.19
N TYR A 561 50.70 -27.24 25.02
CA TYR A 561 50.77 -28.18 23.88
C TYR A 561 52.19 -28.31 23.30
N SER A 562 52.95 -27.22 23.26
CA SER A 562 54.35 -27.24 22.82
C SER A 562 55.27 -27.96 23.79
N TYR A 563 54.93 -28.00 25.09
CA TYR A 563 55.64 -28.79 26.10
C TYR A 563 55.30 -30.28 26.03
N MET A 564 54.10 -30.64 25.56
CA MET A 564 53.63 -32.03 25.49
C MET A 564 54.09 -32.80 24.24
N TYR A 565 54.48 -32.10 23.15
CA TYR A 565 54.93 -32.71 21.88
C TYR A 565 56.33 -32.26 21.42
N GLY A 566 57.22 -31.97 22.37
CA GLY A 566 58.54 -31.40 22.09
C GLY A 566 59.43 -32.25 21.17
N TYR A 567 60.08 -31.59 20.20
CA TYR A 567 61.47 -31.81 19.78
C TYR A 567 61.95 -30.60 18.97
N GLY A 568 62.99 -29.89 19.45
CA GLY A 568 63.86 -29.08 18.58
C GLY A 568 64.12 -27.62 19.00
N THR A 569 65.30 -27.42 19.59
CA THR A 569 66.22 -26.27 19.44
C THR A 569 65.79 -24.87 19.90
N GLY A 570 66.51 -24.37 20.91
CA GLY A 570 66.41 -23.03 21.45
C GLY A 570 66.93 -21.94 20.51
N TYR A 571 66.12 -20.89 20.39
CA TYR A 571 66.52 -19.51 20.14
C TYR A 571 65.61 -18.61 20.99
N TYR A 572 66.18 -17.52 21.50
CA TYR A 572 65.56 -16.46 22.32
C TYR A 572 64.09 -16.19 21.99
N ASN A 573 63.17 -16.63 22.85
CA ASN A 573 61.81 -16.10 22.92
C ASN A 573 61.72 -15.13 24.09
N ASN A 574 62.27 -13.94 23.88
CA ASN A 574 62.12 -12.82 24.80
C ASN A 574 60.90 -12.01 24.38
N TYR A 575 59.71 -12.39 24.87
CA TYR A 575 58.54 -11.52 25.00
C TYR A 575 57.62 -12.17 26.05
N GLU A 576 57.91 -11.91 27.32
CA GLU A 576 56.92 -12.07 28.39
C GLU A 576 55.80 -11.06 28.15
N ASN A 577 54.74 -11.46 27.44
CA ASN A 577 53.47 -10.74 27.48
C ASN A 577 52.83 -11.01 28.85
N TYR A 578 53.39 -10.40 29.90
CA TYR A 578 52.82 -10.46 31.24
C TYR A 578 51.51 -9.66 31.24
N TYR A 579 50.38 -10.33 31.51
CA TYR A 579 49.11 -9.63 31.73
C TYR A 579 49.24 -8.80 33.01
N ASP A 580 49.54 -7.52 32.86
CA ASP A 580 49.56 -6.56 33.95
C ASP A 580 48.23 -5.78 33.95
N PRO A 581 47.28 -6.10 34.85
CA PRO A 581 46.01 -5.36 34.95
C PRO A 581 46.22 -3.90 35.41
N ASP A 582 47.40 -3.56 35.94
CA ASP A 582 47.78 -2.20 36.30
C ASP A 582 48.28 -1.36 35.12
N LYS A 583 48.61 -1.98 33.98
CA LYS A 583 48.92 -1.25 32.74
C LYS A 583 47.65 -0.79 32.06
N TYR A 584 47.51 0.52 31.93
CA TYR A 584 46.39 1.10 31.19
C TYR A 584 46.77 2.39 30.47
N ILE A 585 46.04 2.64 29.39
CA ILE A 585 45.90 3.96 28.80
C ILE A 585 44.43 4.39 28.94
N GLN A 586 44.25 5.51 29.63
CA GLN A 586 42.97 6.19 29.79
C GLN A 586 42.99 7.46 28.94
N MET A 587 41.90 7.71 28.23
CA MET A 587 41.72 8.90 27.41
C MET A 587 40.43 9.58 27.84
N VAL A 588 40.54 10.86 28.17
CA VAL A 588 39.38 11.74 28.37
C VAL A 588 39.45 12.82 27.31
N GLY A 589 38.38 12.97 26.54
CA GLY A 589 38.30 14.03 25.54
C GLY A 589 37.02 14.84 25.69
N VAL A 590 37.13 16.15 25.47
CA VAL A 590 36.01 17.07 25.37
C VAL A 590 36.17 17.87 24.08
N SER A 591 35.06 18.06 23.37
CA SER A 591 35.02 18.82 22.12
C SER A 591 33.84 19.77 22.11
N LEU A 592 34.08 20.96 21.55
CA LEU A 592 33.13 22.03 21.31
C LEU A 592 33.22 22.40 19.84
N GLY A 593 32.13 22.18 19.11
CA GLY A 593 31.98 22.57 17.72
C GLY A 593 31.01 23.73 17.58
N TRP A 594 31.36 24.67 16.72
CA TRP A 594 30.50 25.74 16.26
C TRP A 594 30.53 25.78 14.73
N GLY A 595 29.39 25.99 14.11
CA GLY A 595 29.30 26.13 12.66
C GLY A 595 28.24 27.11 12.24
N LYS A 596 28.38 27.64 11.02
CA LYS A 596 27.45 28.60 10.43
C LYS A 596 27.32 28.35 8.94
N ARG A 597 26.08 28.20 8.47
CA ARG A 597 25.77 28.20 7.03
C ARG A 597 25.95 29.62 6.47
N LEU A 598 26.82 29.76 5.48
CA LEU A 598 27.10 31.02 4.81
C LEU A 598 26.01 31.31 3.76
N ARG A 599 25.94 32.57 3.31
CA ARG A 599 25.02 32.99 2.24
C ARG A 599 25.75 33.29 0.92
N TRP A 600 27.07 33.35 0.96
CA TRP A 600 27.92 33.67 -0.17
C TRP A 600 29.15 32.76 -0.13
N PRO A 601 29.61 32.20 -1.27
CA PRO A 601 29.10 32.39 -2.63
C PRO A 601 27.77 31.67 -2.91
N ASP A 602 27.37 30.69 -2.10
CA ASP A 602 26.02 30.10 -2.08
C ASP A 602 25.64 29.63 -0.66
N ASP A 603 24.46 29.00 -0.51
CA ASP A 603 23.95 28.49 0.76
C ASP A 603 24.28 27.02 1.07
N TYR A 604 25.13 26.39 0.26
CA TYR A 604 25.74 25.09 0.54
C TYR A 604 27.02 25.21 1.38
N PHE A 605 27.67 26.37 1.39
CA PHE A 605 28.87 26.59 2.19
C PHE A 605 28.58 26.66 3.69
N THR A 606 29.31 25.87 4.47
CA THR A 606 29.30 25.91 5.93
C THR A 606 30.70 26.20 6.45
N LEU A 607 30.82 27.23 7.29
CA LEU A 607 32.03 27.44 8.08
C LEU A 607 31.88 26.66 9.39
N SER A 608 32.84 25.83 9.74
CA SER A 608 32.88 25.11 11.01
C SER A 608 34.20 25.34 11.72
N VAL A 609 34.14 25.46 13.05
CA VAL A 609 35.28 25.60 13.95
C VAL A 609 35.06 24.60 15.09
N GLN A 610 36.07 23.79 15.38
CA GLN A 610 36.03 22.83 16.48
C GLN A 610 37.23 23.03 17.38
N LEU A 611 36.97 23.16 18.67
CA LEU A 611 37.97 23.11 19.73
C LEU A 611 37.86 21.74 20.40
N ALA A 612 38.94 20.97 20.41
CA ALA A 612 39.00 19.66 21.07
C ALA A 612 40.18 19.65 22.05
N TYR A 613 39.92 19.13 23.25
CA TYR A 613 40.93 18.87 24.26
C TYR A 613 40.91 17.40 24.61
N GLN A 614 42.08 16.77 24.62
CA GLN A 614 42.23 15.36 24.94
C GLN A 614 43.38 15.17 25.93
N ARG A 615 43.09 14.46 27.01
CA ARG A 615 44.04 14.08 28.04
C ARG A 615 44.29 12.59 28.00
N TYR A 616 45.57 12.23 27.87
CA TYR A 616 46.04 10.85 27.98
C TYR A 616 46.57 10.63 29.41
N MET A 617 46.16 9.53 30.02
CA MET A 617 46.59 9.11 31.35
C MET A 617 47.09 7.68 31.23
N MET A 618 48.40 7.52 31.31
CA MET A 618 49.09 6.23 31.11
C MET A 618 49.69 5.77 32.42
N LYS A 619 49.58 4.47 32.70
CA LYS A 619 50.31 3.80 33.79
C LYS A 619 51.06 2.62 33.18
N ASN A 620 52.40 2.63 33.31
CA ASN A 620 53.30 1.59 32.81
C ASN A 620 53.08 1.21 31.33
N TRP A 621 52.64 2.18 30.52
CA TRP A 621 52.44 2.06 29.08
C TRP A 621 53.72 2.55 28.38
N SER A 622 54.47 1.63 27.75
CA SER A 622 55.76 1.91 27.10
C SER A 622 55.64 2.02 25.59
#